data_AF-V7CC35-F1
#
_entry.id   AF-V7CC35-F1
#
_cell.length_a   1.000
_cell.length_b   1.000
_cell.length_c   1.000
_cell.angle_alpha   90.00
_cell.angle_beta   90.00
_cell.angle_gamma   90.00
#
_symmetry.space_group_name_H-M   'P 1'
#
loop_
_entity.id
_entity.type
_entity.pdbx_description
1 polymer ?
#
loop_
_entity_poly.entity_id
_entity_poly.type
_entity_poly.pdbx_seq_one_letter_code
_entity_poly.pdbx_strand_id
1 'polypeptide(L)'
;MRNVIRSLRQLRPAFQSQDCVLFSVNVAQESPCHFGLSCQIHSSAYIVADHAETNFVKNHSFVTTTRALSTDAAKLTNRVTETSKAGPLVEYERRIANGELVEGDACQVDTLSELQRLYDDLVESADACQLDRNSEKPVRSGWLWSRLLSHPSYSPVKGLYLFGGVGTGKTMLMDLFFEQLPSNWRKKRIHFHDFMLNVHSMLQKHKGLSDPLDRVAGEISDDAILLCLDEFMVTDVADALILNRLFRHLFNKGIILVATSNRAPDNLYEGGLQRDLFLPFIAALKERCVVHEIGSSVDYRKMTSGEQGFYLVGRDLSGFLKQKFQQLIGEGTATPQEVELVMGRKLQVPLGANGCAYFPFEELCDRPLGAADYFGLFKKFHTLVLEGIPIFGLHNKAAAHRFVTLVDPKE
;
A
#
# COMPACT_ATOMS: atom_id res chain seq x y z
N MET A 1 27.37 -59.52 32.70
CA MET A 1 26.89 -60.69 31.91
C MET A 1 26.23 -60.13 30.64
N ARG A 2 26.56 -60.60 29.42
CA ARG A 2 25.83 -61.64 28.65
C ARG A 2 24.30 -61.40 28.60
N ASN A 3 23.59 -61.40 27.46
CA ASN A 3 23.97 -61.47 26.03
C ASN A 3 22.70 -61.17 25.15
N VAL A 4 22.76 -60.62 23.90
CA VAL A 4 22.63 -61.32 22.57
C VAL A 4 21.28 -62.06 22.38
N ILE A 5 20.49 -62.02 21.27
CA ILE A 5 20.59 -61.63 19.82
C ILE A 5 19.13 -61.24 19.32
N ARG A 6 18.77 -60.77 18.09
CA ARG A 6 19.27 -59.79 17.09
C ARG A 6 18.62 -60.06 15.70
N SER A 7 17.92 -59.11 15.09
CA SER A 7 17.48 -59.15 13.66
C SER A 7 17.12 -57.75 13.16
N LEU A 8 17.37 -57.27 11.92
CA LEU A 8 18.16 -57.71 10.75
C LEU A 8 17.51 -58.54 9.61
N ARG A 9 16.57 -57.92 8.87
CA ARG A 9 16.61 -57.82 7.39
C ARG A 9 16.27 -56.35 7.04
N GLN A 10 17.16 -55.53 6.49
CA GLN A 10 17.81 -55.53 5.17
C GLN A 10 16.83 -55.33 3.99
N LEU A 11 16.89 -54.14 3.37
CA LEU A 11 17.48 -53.95 2.03
C LEU A 11 17.90 -52.47 1.84
N ARG A 12 18.53 -52.12 0.72
CA ARG A 12 19.19 -50.82 0.44
C ARG A 12 18.59 -50.11 -0.79
N PRO A 13 18.87 -48.81 -1.03
CA PRO A 13 18.21 -48.02 -2.08
C PRO A 13 18.74 -48.32 -3.49
N ALA A 14 17.96 -47.93 -4.50
CA ALA A 14 18.34 -47.97 -5.91
C ALA A 14 18.51 -46.54 -6.46
N PHE A 15 19.60 -46.31 -7.20
CA PHE A 15 19.83 -45.13 -8.03
C PHE A 15 19.49 -45.45 -9.48
N GLN A 16 18.70 -44.60 -10.14
CA GLN A 16 18.72 -44.34 -11.59
C GLN A 16 18.47 -42.83 -11.75
N SER A 17 19.28 -41.96 -12.38
CA SER A 17 20.22 -42.06 -13.51
C SER A 17 19.55 -42.14 -14.89
N GLN A 18 19.34 -40.98 -15.51
CA GLN A 18 19.13 -40.82 -16.95
C GLN A 18 20.02 -39.69 -17.49
N ASP A 19 21.23 -40.08 -17.89
CA ASP A 19 21.99 -39.62 -19.05
C ASP A 19 21.86 -38.16 -19.51
N CYS A 20 22.84 -37.34 -19.13
CA CYS A 20 23.24 -36.17 -19.92
C CYS A 20 24.01 -36.63 -21.17
N VAL A 21 23.47 -36.41 -22.37
CA VAL A 21 24.23 -36.55 -23.62
C VAL A 21 25.16 -35.34 -23.76
N LEU A 22 26.46 -35.55 -23.58
CA LEU A 22 27.48 -34.50 -23.61
C LEU A 22 28.38 -34.68 -24.83
N PHE A 23 28.19 -33.85 -25.86
CA PHE A 23 29.12 -33.77 -26.99
C PHE A 23 30.31 -32.86 -26.64
N SER A 24 31.50 -33.45 -26.62
CA SER A 24 32.76 -32.73 -26.40
C SER A 24 33.33 -32.21 -27.72
N VAL A 25 33.78 -30.95 -27.71
CA VAL A 25 34.92 -30.49 -28.51
C VAL A 25 35.84 -29.74 -27.55
N ASN A 26 37.05 -30.27 -27.33
CA ASN A 26 38.06 -29.67 -26.47
C ASN A 26 38.97 -28.74 -27.27
N VAL A 27 39.26 -27.54 -26.74
CA VAL A 27 40.63 -26.97 -26.78
C VAL A 27 40.93 -26.33 -25.41
N ALA A 28 42.17 -26.57 -24.97
CA ALA A 28 42.75 -26.42 -23.65
C ALA A 28 42.80 -25.03 -22.99
N GLN A 29 42.97 -25.07 -21.64
CA GLN A 29 43.73 -24.15 -20.76
C GLN A 29 43.31 -22.66 -20.68
N GLU A 30 43.31 -21.99 -19.51
CA GLU A 30 43.79 -22.37 -18.18
C GLU A 30 42.96 -21.70 -17.05
N SER A 31 43.23 -22.00 -15.78
CA SER A 31 42.53 -21.42 -14.61
C SER A 31 43.52 -21.28 -13.44
N PRO A 32 43.26 -20.45 -12.41
CA PRO A 32 42.41 -20.95 -11.32
C PRO A 32 41.58 -19.93 -10.51
N CYS A 33 40.59 -20.47 -9.79
CA CYS A 33 40.03 -19.97 -8.51
C CYS A 33 39.32 -18.59 -8.45
N HIS A 34 37.98 -18.64 -8.44
CA HIS A 34 37.19 -17.91 -7.44
C HIS A 34 36.07 -18.81 -6.88
N PHE A 35 36.00 -18.93 -5.55
CA PHE A 35 34.84 -19.49 -4.84
C PHE A 35 33.74 -18.43 -4.73
N GLY A 36 32.48 -18.84 -4.76
CA GLY A 36 31.34 -17.94 -4.60
C GLY A 36 30.19 -18.55 -3.79
N LEU A 37 29.45 -17.67 -3.10
CA LEU A 37 28.11 -17.85 -2.53
C LEU A 37 27.51 -16.43 -2.44
N SER A 38 26.76 -15.94 -3.44
CA SER A 38 25.39 -16.29 -3.82
C SER A 38 24.30 -15.61 -2.98
N CYS A 39 23.91 -14.41 -3.39
CA CYS A 39 22.59 -13.81 -3.11
C CYS A 39 22.01 -13.32 -4.44
N GLN A 40 20.90 -13.90 -4.90
CA GLN A 40 20.25 -13.49 -6.15
C GLN A 40 19.36 -12.28 -5.91
N ILE A 41 19.80 -11.10 -6.34
CA ILE A 41 18.96 -9.91 -6.46
C ILE A 41 18.50 -9.82 -7.91
N HIS A 42 17.21 -10.00 -8.17
CA HIS A 42 16.61 -9.72 -9.48
C HIS A 42 16.50 -8.20 -9.70
N SER A 43 17.62 -7.59 -10.07
CA SER A 43 17.68 -6.21 -10.55
C SER A 43 17.66 -6.19 -12.07
N SER A 44 16.62 -5.61 -12.66
CA SER A 44 16.54 -5.36 -14.12
C SER A 44 17.30 -4.08 -14.50
N ALA A 45 18.59 -4.02 -14.16
CA ALA A 45 19.47 -2.93 -14.57
C ALA A 45 20.14 -3.29 -15.89
N TYR A 46 19.83 -2.55 -16.96
CA TYR A 46 20.45 -2.77 -18.27
C TYR A 46 21.84 -2.13 -18.32
N ILE A 47 22.85 -2.94 -18.60
CA ILE A 47 24.16 -2.47 -19.07
C ILE A 47 24.04 -2.26 -20.57
N VAL A 48 24.39 -1.07 -21.05
CA VAL A 48 24.43 -0.79 -22.50
C VAL A 48 25.62 -1.53 -23.12
N ALA A 49 25.31 -2.39 -24.10
CA ALA A 49 26.29 -3.06 -24.95
C ALA A 49 26.22 -2.45 -26.37
N ASP A 50 27.36 -2.44 -27.06
CA ASP A 50 27.53 -1.73 -28.33
C ASP A 50 26.84 -2.43 -29.53
N HIS A 51 26.59 -1.69 -30.60
CA HIS A 51 25.74 -2.10 -31.71
C HIS A 51 26.36 -3.14 -32.66
N ALA A 52 25.64 -4.24 -32.88
CA ALA A 52 25.74 -5.07 -34.07
C ALA A 52 24.33 -5.54 -34.50
N GLU A 53 24.08 -5.65 -35.79
CA GLU A 53 22.74 -5.91 -36.35
C GLU A 53 22.30 -7.37 -36.23
N THR A 54 21.00 -7.61 -35.99
CA THR A 54 20.23 -8.61 -36.77
C THR A 54 18.71 -8.44 -36.56
N ASN A 55 17.95 -8.38 -37.65
CA ASN A 55 16.49 -8.38 -37.61
C ASN A 55 15.93 -9.79 -37.43
N PHE A 56 15.03 -10.01 -36.46
CA PHE A 56 14.15 -11.17 -36.46
C PHE A 56 12.76 -10.84 -35.90
N VAL A 57 11.76 -10.83 -36.78
CA VAL A 57 10.34 -10.74 -36.41
C VAL A 57 9.89 -12.08 -35.81
N LYS A 58 9.18 -12.04 -34.68
CA LYS A 58 8.41 -13.17 -34.15
C LYS A 58 7.02 -12.70 -33.69
N ASN A 59 5.99 -13.36 -34.20
CA ASN A 59 4.59 -13.04 -33.93
C ASN A 59 4.18 -13.49 -32.53
N HIS A 60 3.32 -12.71 -31.86
CA HIS A 60 2.65 -13.15 -30.64
C HIS A 60 1.61 -14.24 -30.94
N SER A 61 1.82 -15.45 -30.41
CA SER A 61 0.81 -16.50 -30.38
C SER A 61 -0.04 -16.39 -29.11
N PHE A 62 -1.21 -15.76 -29.20
CA PHE A 62 -2.21 -15.80 -28.13
C PHE A 62 -2.74 -17.23 -27.94
N VAL A 63 -2.63 -17.77 -26.73
CA VAL A 63 -3.21 -19.06 -26.34
C VAL A 63 -4.45 -18.80 -25.49
N THR A 64 -5.58 -18.59 -26.15
CA THR A 64 -6.88 -18.41 -25.50
C THR A 64 -7.30 -19.68 -24.76
N THR A 65 -7.10 -19.70 -23.44
CA THR A 65 -7.48 -20.83 -22.59
C THR A 65 -8.90 -20.61 -22.05
N THR A 66 -9.90 -20.72 -22.93
CA THR A 66 -11.31 -20.66 -22.55
C THR A 66 -11.69 -21.85 -21.67
N ARG A 67 -11.85 -21.60 -20.36
CA ARG A 67 -12.37 -22.60 -19.42
C ARG A 67 -13.90 -22.53 -19.40
N ALA A 68 -14.55 -23.68 -19.57
CA ALA A 68 -16.01 -23.75 -19.59
C ALA A 68 -16.63 -23.47 -18.21
N LEU A 69 -17.79 -22.80 -18.21
CA LEU A 69 -18.60 -22.57 -17.02
C LEU A 69 -19.12 -23.90 -16.45
N SER A 70 -18.57 -24.34 -15.32
CA SER A 70 -19.04 -25.54 -14.61
C SER A 70 -20.24 -25.16 -13.72
N THR A 71 -21.44 -25.34 -14.24
CA THR A 71 -22.70 -25.02 -13.56
C THR A 71 -23.04 -26.03 -12.45
N ASP A 72 -22.48 -25.86 -11.25
CA ASP A 72 -22.87 -26.71 -10.09
C ASP A 72 -22.91 -25.97 -8.72
N ALA A 73 -22.96 -24.63 -8.73
CA ALA A 73 -23.24 -23.82 -7.53
C ALA A 73 -24.74 -23.68 -7.20
N ALA A 74 -25.63 -24.11 -8.11
CA ALA A 74 -27.06 -23.84 -8.09
C ALA A 74 -27.88 -24.81 -7.21
N LYS A 75 -27.49 -25.01 -5.93
CA LYS A 75 -28.23 -25.89 -5.00
C LYS A 75 -28.13 -25.57 -3.50
N LEU A 76 -27.61 -24.40 -3.12
CA LEU A 76 -27.51 -23.95 -1.72
C LEU A 76 -28.27 -22.63 -1.43
N THR A 77 -29.38 -22.40 -2.13
CA THR A 77 -30.26 -21.23 -1.92
C THR A 77 -31.66 -21.64 -1.46
N ASN A 78 -31.89 -21.52 -0.15
CA ASN A 78 -33.22 -21.28 0.41
C ASN A 78 -33.05 -20.71 1.84
N ARG A 79 -33.50 -19.46 2.05
CA ARG A 79 -33.29 -18.61 3.25
C ARG A 79 -31.96 -17.85 3.36
N VAL A 80 -31.69 -17.00 2.37
CA VAL A 80 -31.21 -15.63 2.63
C VAL A 80 -32.18 -14.69 1.90
N THR A 81 -32.49 -13.54 2.49
CA THR A 81 -33.32 -12.48 1.90
C THR A 81 -32.60 -11.75 0.77
N GLU A 82 -33.33 -10.99 -0.06
CA GLU A 82 -32.77 -10.22 -1.18
C GLU A 82 -32.04 -8.94 -0.71
N THR A 83 -30.98 -9.10 0.09
CA THR A 83 -30.13 -8.01 0.59
C THR A 83 -29.01 -7.68 -0.40
N SER A 84 -29.13 -6.52 -1.04
CA SER A 84 -28.10 -5.76 -1.78
C SER A 84 -27.11 -6.51 -2.70
N LYS A 85 -27.34 -6.41 -4.02
CA LYS A 85 -26.28 -6.58 -5.05
C LYS A 85 -25.36 -5.34 -5.09
N ALA A 86 -24.67 -5.03 -4.00
CA ALA A 86 -23.81 -3.85 -3.88
C ALA A 86 -22.63 -4.14 -2.93
N GLY A 87 -21.60 -3.29 -2.98
CA GLY A 87 -20.39 -3.44 -2.18
C GLY A 87 -19.12 -3.60 -3.04
N PRO A 88 -17.94 -3.70 -2.40
CA PRO A 88 -16.65 -3.64 -3.07
C PRO A 88 -16.43 -4.73 -4.13
N LEU A 89 -16.94 -5.94 -3.91
CA LEU A 89 -16.76 -7.04 -4.87
C LEU A 89 -17.58 -6.81 -6.15
N VAL A 90 -18.81 -6.32 -6.02
CA VAL A 90 -19.69 -6.02 -7.17
C VAL A 90 -19.15 -4.84 -7.99
N GLU A 91 -18.63 -3.80 -7.33
CA GLU A 91 -17.99 -2.67 -8.01
C GLU A 91 -16.68 -3.08 -8.69
N TYR A 92 -15.89 -3.98 -8.08
CA TYR A 92 -14.71 -4.55 -8.71
C TYR A 92 -15.06 -5.31 -9.99
N GLU A 93 -16.01 -6.26 -9.93
CA GLU A 93 -16.51 -6.99 -11.10
C GLU A 93 -17.00 -6.05 -12.20
N ARG A 94 -17.70 -4.96 -11.84
CA ARG A 94 -18.12 -3.92 -12.79
C ARG A 94 -16.92 -3.22 -13.45
N ARG A 95 -15.88 -2.85 -12.69
CA ARG A 95 -14.67 -2.22 -13.23
C ARG A 95 -13.89 -3.15 -14.14
N ILE A 96 -13.80 -4.45 -13.82
CA ILE A 96 -13.23 -5.48 -14.71
C ILE A 96 -14.03 -5.56 -16.02
N ALA A 97 -15.36 -5.71 -15.94
CA ALA A 97 -16.23 -5.86 -17.11
C ALA A 97 -16.19 -4.65 -18.06
N ASN A 98 -15.97 -3.45 -17.53
CA ASN A 98 -15.82 -2.22 -18.31
C ASN A 98 -14.38 -1.97 -18.83
N GLY A 99 -13.39 -2.76 -18.40
CA GLY A 99 -11.96 -2.49 -18.68
C GLY A 99 -11.37 -1.30 -17.92
N GLU A 100 -12.04 -0.85 -16.84
CA GLU A 100 -11.54 0.17 -15.90
C GLU A 100 -10.47 -0.39 -14.95
N LEU A 101 -10.44 -1.71 -14.75
CA LEU A 101 -9.40 -2.45 -14.00
C LEU A 101 -8.96 -3.71 -14.75
N VAL A 102 -7.77 -4.21 -14.39
CA VAL A 102 -7.22 -5.51 -14.82
C VAL A 102 -7.53 -6.55 -13.74
N GLU A 103 -7.84 -7.79 -14.15
CA GLU A 103 -8.16 -8.89 -13.23
C GLU A 103 -6.98 -9.21 -12.31
N GLY A 104 -7.26 -9.27 -11.01
CA GLY A 104 -6.30 -9.56 -9.97
C GLY A 104 -5.99 -11.06 -9.83
N ASP A 105 -5.01 -11.36 -8.99
CA ASP A 105 -4.76 -12.72 -8.53
C ASP A 105 -5.79 -13.16 -7.47
N ALA A 106 -5.89 -14.47 -7.22
CA ALA A 106 -6.80 -15.02 -6.22
C ALA A 106 -6.65 -14.35 -4.84
N CYS A 107 -5.41 -14.04 -4.47
CA CYS A 107 -5.02 -13.25 -3.31
C CYS A 107 -5.74 -11.87 -3.19
N GLN A 108 -5.89 -11.15 -4.30
CA GLN A 108 -6.68 -9.91 -4.36
C GLN A 108 -8.18 -10.18 -4.22
N VAL A 109 -8.70 -11.25 -4.84
CA VAL A 109 -10.13 -11.64 -4.80
C VAL A 109 -10.56 -12.16 -3.41
N ASP A 110 -9.71 -12.91 -2.72
CA ASP A 110 -9.90 -13.35 -1.34
C ASP A 110 -9.99 -12.11 -0.41
N THR A 111 -9.17 -11.09 -0.68
CA THR A 111 -9.18 -9.83 0.06
C THR A 111 -10.44 -9.00 -0.21
N LEU A 112 -10.92 -8.96 -1.46
CA LEU A 112 -12.21 -8.36 -1.80
C LEU A 112 -13.39 -9.08 -1.13
N SER A 113 -13.30 -10.40 -0.95
CA SER A 113 -14.32 -11.18 -0.24
C SER A 113 -14.41 -10.81 1.24
N GLU A 114 -13.28 -10.58 1.93
CA GLU A 114 -13.28 -10.07 3.31
C GLU A 114 -13.76 -8.61 3.41
N LEU A 115 -13.49 -7.78 2.40
CA LEU A 115 -14.03 -6.41 2.32
C LEU A 115 -15.54 -6.40 2.06
N GLN A 116 -16.05 -7.33 1.25
CA GLN A 116 -17.50 -7.51 1.05
C GLN A 116 -18.15 -8.01 2.35
N ARG A 117 -17.56 -9.01 3.03
CA ARG A 117 -18.04 -9.48 4.34
C ARG A 117 -18.13 -8.34 5.36
N LEU A 118 -17.13 -7.44 5.41
CA LEU A 118 -17.16 -6.25 6.26
C LEU A 118 -18.23 -5.23 5.80
N TYR A 119 -18.43 -5.05 4.50
CA TYR A 119 -19.49 -4.19 3.96
C TYR A 119 -20.87 -4.69 4.41
N ASP A 120 -21.12 -5.99 4.27
CA ASP A 120 -22.38 -6.63 4.65
C ASP A 120 -22.62 -6.53 6.18
N ASP A 121 -21.60 -6.85 7.01
CA ASP A 121 -21.61 -6.68 8.47
C ASP A 121 -22.05 -5.25 8.89
N LEU A 122 -21.48 -4.23 8.21
CA LEU A 122 -21.72 -2.82 8.51
C LEU A 122 -23.11 -2.35 8.07
N VAL A 123 -23.62 -2.87 6.96
CA VAL A 123 -24.98 -2.55 6.45
C VAL A 123 -26.04 -3.19 7.35
N GLU A 124 -25.87 -4.45 7.77
CA GLU A 124 -26.79 -5.09 8.73
C GLU A 124 -26.73 -4.41 10.12
N SER A 125 -25.53 -3.98 10.55
CA SER A 125 -25.32 -3.41 11.90
C SER A 125 -25.40 -1.88 11.97
N ALA A 126 -25.87 -1.18 10.93
CA ALA A 126 -25.68 0.26 10.78
C ALA A 126 -26.23 1.12 11.96
N ASP A 127 -27.45 0.82 12.41
CA ASP A 127 -28.08 1.47 13.58
C ASP A 127 -27.32 1.16 14.88
N ALA A 128 -26.96 -0.11 15.10
CA ALA A 128 -26.23 -0.55 16.29
C ALA A 128 -24.82 0.06 16.38
N CYS A 129 -24.20 0.33 15.23
CA CYS A 129 -22.93 1.03 15.10
C CYS A 129 -23.08 2.56 15.16
N GLN A 130 -24.29 3.13 15.08
CA GLN A 130 -24.55 4.58 15.01
C GLN A 130 -23.85 5.28 13.84
N LEU A 131 -23.78 4.60 12.69
CA LEU A 131 -23.10 5.10 11.48
C LEU A 131 -23.83 6.31 10.89
N ASP A 132 -25.16 6.36 10.97
CA ASP A 132 -25.95 7.39 10.30
C ASP A 132 -25.92 8.78 10.98
N ARG A 133 -25.56 9.83 10.22
CA ARG A 133 -25.62 11.22 10.70
C ARG A 133 -27.06 11.68 10.99
N ASN A 134 -28.02 11.11 10.27
CA ASN A 134 -29.42 11.54 10.24
C ASN A 134 -30.35 10.61 11.05
N SER A 135 -29.80 9.79 11.94
CA SER A 135 -30.61 9.04 12.91
C SER A 135 -31.21 10.01 13.93
N GLU A 136 -32.39 10.56 13.61
CA GLU A 136 -33.23 11.24 14.58
C GLU A 136 -33.57 10.26 15.71
N LYS A 137 -32.91 10.42 16.86
CA LYS A 137 -33.20 9.65 18.08
C LYS A 137 -34.72 9.62 18.30
N PRO A 138 -35.39 8.46 18.21
CA PRO A 138 -36.83 8.42 17.99
C PRO A 138 -37.59 9.07 19.16
N VAL A 139 -38.10 10.29 18.92
CA VAL A 139 -38.78 11.12 19.94
C VAL A 139 -40.23 10.66 20.16
N ARG A 140 -40.43 9.35 20.37
CA ARG A 140 -41.74 8.75 20.66
C ARG A 140 -41.63 7.70 21.77
N SER A 141 -42.13 8.08 22.96
CA SER A 141 -42.53 7.18 24.07
C SER A 141 -41.51 6.12 24.52
N GLY A 142 -40.30 6.53 24.95
CA GLY A 142 -39.23 5.58 25.33
C GLY A 142 -38.28 5.96 26.47
N TRP A 143 -38.54 7.02 27.26
CA TRP A 143 -37.58 7.57 28.25
C TRP A 143 -37.05 6.55 29.29
N LEU A 144 -37.80 5.50 29.59
CA LEU A 144 -37.40 4.44 30.53
C LEU A 144 -36.58 3.31 29.87
N TRP A 145 -36.66 3.13 28.55
CA TRP A 145 -36.01 2.02 27.84
C TRP A 145 -34.61 2.36 27.31
N SER A 146 -34.38 3.61 26.90
CA SER A 146 -33.05 4.09 26.49
C SER A 146 -32.01 4.10 27.63
N ARG A 147 -32.46 3.92 28.88
CA ARG A 147 -31.63 3.73 30.07
C ARG A 147 -31.42 2.26 30.48
N LEU A 148 -32.13 1.33 29.85
CA LEU A 148 -32.06 -0.11 30.15
C LEU A 148 -31.28 -0.90 29.08
N LEU A 149 -31.17 -0.35 27.86
CA LEU A 149 -30.20 -0.80 26.87
C LEU A 149 -28.79 -0.40 27.31
N SER A 150 -28.09 -1.32 27.97
CA SER A 150 -26.64 -1.30 28.11
C SER A 150 -26.00 -1.33 26.72
N HIS A 151 -25.76 -0.16 26.13
CA HIS A 151 -25.07 -0.06 24.86
C HIS A 151 -23.66 -0.65 25.06
N PRO A 152 -23.23 -1.64 24.26
CA PRO A 152 -21.91 -2.22 24.41
C PRO A 152 -20.88 -1.10 24.20
N SER A 153 -19.85 -1.03 25.07
CA SER A 153 -18.80 -0.01 24.96
C SER A 153 -17.95 -0.14 23.70
N TYR A 154 -18.18 -1.18 22.89
CA TYR A 154 -17.51 -1.46 21.63
C TYR A 154 -18.56 -1.72 20.55
N SER A 155 -18.25 -1.38 19.29
CA SER A 155 -19.10 -1.75 18.15
C SER A 155 -19.27 -3.28 18.07
N PRO A 156 -20.46 -3.78 17.66
CA PRO A 156 -20.65 -5.20 17.37
C PRO A 156 -19.77 -5.68 16.20
N VAL A 157 -19.52 -4.81 15.22
CA VAL A 157 -18.69 -5.12 14.04
C VAL A 157 -17.20 -4.98 14.38
N LYS A 158 -16.39 -5.93 13.91
CA LYS A 158 -14.93 -5.81 13.93
C LYS A 158 -14.43 -5.04 12.72
N GLY A 159 -13.40 -4.24 12.91
CA GLY A 159 -12.67 -3.60 11.83
C GLY A 159 -11.85 -4.58 10.98
N LEU A 160 -11.05 -4.07 10.04
CA LEU A 160 -10.15 -4.86 9.20
C LEU A 160 -8.76 -4.22 9.14
N TYR A 161 -7.73 -5.00 9.47
CA TYR A 161 -6.33 -4.62 9.29
C TYR A 161 -5.74 -5.42 8.12
N LEU A 162 -5.65 -4.78 6.97
CA LEU A 162 -5.16 -5.34 5.72
C LEU A 162 -3.65 -5.07 5.56
N PHE A 163 -2.84 -6.12 5.45
CA PHE A 163 -1.39 -5.96 5.26
C PHE A 163 -0.79 -6.84 4.17
N GLY A 164 0.45 -6.52 3.78
CA GLY A 164 1.26 -7.31 2.85
C GLY A 164 2.19 -6.44 1.99
N GLY A 165 2.77 -7.00 0.93
CA GLY A 165 3.80 -6.36 0.10
C GLY A 165 3.42 -5.02 -0.53
N VAL A 166 4.42 -4.26 -0.99
CA VAL A 166 4.22 -3.00 -1.72
C VAL A 166 3.63 -3.27 -3.11
N GLY A 167 2.71 -2.40 -3.56
CA GLY A 167 2.12 -2.48 -4.90
C GLY A 167 1.04 -3.57 -5.12
N THR A 168 0.67 -4.32 -4.08
CA THR A 168 -0.36 -5.39 -4.12
C THR A 168 -1.81 -4.90 -4.23
N GLY A 169 -2.04 -3.59 -4.31
CA GLY A 169 -3.38 -2.99 -4.51
C GLY A 169 -4.15 -2.59 -3.24
N LYS A 170 -3.61 -2.82 -2.02
CA LYS A 170 -4.31 -2.56 -0.73
C LYS A 170 -5.08 -1.23 -0.66
N THR A 171 -4.48 -0.14 -1.13
CA THR A 171 -5.08 1.20 -1.15
C THR A 171 -6.32 1.22 -2.05
N MET A 172 -6.19 0.82 -3.31
CA MET A 172 -7.31 0.68 -4.27
C MET A 172 -8.44 -0.22 -3.74
N LEU A 173 -8.10 -1.29 -3.01
CA LEU A 173 -9.10 -2.16 -2.36
C LEU A 173 -9.85 -1.44 -1.22
N MET A 174 -9.15 -0.65 -0.40
CA MET A 174 -9.79 0.18 0.61
C MET A 174 -10.62 1.30 -0.02
N ASP A 175 -10.23 1.82 -1.18
CA ASP A 175 -10.97 2.84 -1.93
C ASP A 175 -12.28 2.28 -2.47
N LEU A 176 -12.25 1.10 -3.14
CA LEU A 176 -13.45 0.37 -3.57
C LEU A 176 -14.42 0.12 -2.42
N PHE A 177 -13.91 -0.31 -1.26
CA PHE A 177 -14.73 -0.46 -0.05
C PHE A 177 -15.30 0.88 0.43
N PHE A 178 -14.47 1.92 0.54
CA PHE A 178 -14.90 3.21 1.08
C PHE A 178 -15.92 3.91 0.18
N GLU A 179 -15.76 3.83 -1.13
CA GLU A 179 -16.65 4.45 -2.14
C GLU A 179 -18.06 3.85 -2.13
N GLN A 180 -18.19 2.54 -1.92
CA GLN A 180 -19.49 1.84 -1.95
C GLN A 180 -20.35 2.05 -0.70
N LEU A 181 -19.77 2.54 0.40
CA LEU A 181 -20.48 2.81 1.65
C LEU A 181 -21.36 4.07 1.54
N PRO A 182 -22.58 4.09 2.13
CA PRO A 182 -23.51 5.23 2.06
C PRO A 182 -22.90 6.58 2.45
N SER A 183 -23.17 7.63 1.68
CA SER A 183 -22.58 8.97 1.83
C SER A 183 -23.10 9.76 3.05
N ASN A 184 -24.24 9.34 3.59
CA ASN A 184 -24.84 9.82 4.84
C ASN A 184 -24.17 9.28 6.11
N TRP A 185 -23.27 8.28 6.00
CA TRP A 185 -22.59 7.70 7.14
C TRP A 185 -21.42 8.55 7.65
N ARG A 186 -21.16 8.43 8.95
CA ARG A 186 -20.02 8.98 9.70
C ARG A 186 -18.78 8.13 9.39
N LYS A 187 -18.27 8.27 8.17
CA LYS A 187 -17.08 7.56 7.66
C LYS A 187 -16.01 8.55 7.22
N LYS A 188 -14.74 8.25 7.52
CA LYS A 188 -13.60 9.10 7.15
C LYS A 188 -12.42 8.27 6.69
N ARG A 189 -11.87 8.62 5.53
CA ARG A 189 -10.60 8.11 4.99
C ARG A 189 -9.52 9.18 5.17
N ILE A 190 -8.34 8.80 5.65
CA ILE A 190 -7.19 9.70 5.83
C ILE A 190 -5.88 8.89 5.87
N HIS A 191 -4.76 9.46 5.43
CA HIS A 191 -3.44 8.84 5.60
C HIS A 191 -3.01 8.88 7.07
N PHE A 192 -2.32 7.85 7.54
CA PHE A 192 -1.96 7.70 8.95
C PHE A 192 -1.14 8.88 9.50
N HIS A 193 -0.25 9.47 8.70
CA HIS A 193 0.57 10.61 9.13
C HIS A 193 -0.31 11.83 9.45
N ASP A 194 -1.23 12.17 8.57
CA ASP A 194 -2.11 13.35 8.69
C ASP A 194 -3.18 13.14 9.76
N PHE A 195 -3.59 11.91 10.01
CA PHE A 195 -4.33 11.55 11.22
C PHE A 195 -3.54 11.90 12.48
N MET A 196 -2.26 11.52 12.58
CA MET A 196 -1.43 11.86 13.74
C MET A 196 -1.15 13.36 13.86
N LEU A 197 -0.91 14.09 12.76
CA LEU A 197 -0.79 15.56 12.78
C LEU A 197 -2.06 16.23 13.32
N ASN A 198 -3.24 15.76 12.90
CA ASN A 198 -4.52 16.23 13.42
C ASN A 198 -4.69 15.90 14.92
N VAL A 199 -4.35 14.68 15.35
CA VAL A 199 -4.35 14.27 16.78
C VAL A 199 -3.46 15.18 17.61
N HIS A 200 -2.21 15.42 17.19
CA HIS A 200 -1.28 16.32 17.87
C HIS A 200 -1.84 17.75 17.96
N SER A 201 -2.40 18.27 16.85
CA SER A 201 -3.05 19.59 16.80
C SER A 201 -4.21 19.71 17.79
N MET A 202 -5.09 18.70 17.86
CA MET A 202 -6.20 18.67 18.83
C MET A 202 -5.72 18.50 20.27
N LEU A 203 -4.62 17.77 20.51
CA LEU A 203 -3.98 17.69 21.83
C LEU A 203 -3.34 19.01 22.26
N GLN A 204 -2.78 19.81 21.34
CA GLN A 204 -2.27 21.15 21.67
C GLN A 204 -3.40 22.09 22.13
N LYS A 205 -4.58 22.01 21.50
CA LYS A 205 -5.78 22.79 21.85
C LYS A 205 -6.34 22.42 23.22
N HIS A 206 -6.28 21.14 23.59
CA HIS A 206 -6.86 20.60 24.82
C HIS A 206 -5.89 20.46 26.01
N LYS A 207 -4.76 21.17 25.97
CA LYS A 207 -3.81 21.24 27.10
C LYS A 207 -4.50 21.71 28.39
N GLY A 208 -4.17 21.06 29.51
CA GLY A 208 -4.71 21.38 30.83
C GLY A 208 -5.96 20.59 31.23
N LEU A 209 -6.57 19.83 30.31
CA LEU A 209 -7.55 18.81 30.69
C LEU A 209 -6.87 17.63 31.41
N SER A 210 -7.61 16.96 32.30
CA SER A 210 -7.15 15.77 33.03
C SER A 210 -6.90 14.57 32.12
N ASP A 211 -7.76 14.35 31.12
CA ASP A 211 -7.49 13.46 30.00
C ASP A 211 -7.85 14.14 28.67
N PRO A 212 -6.88 14.75 27.96
CA PRO A 212 -7.14 15.34 26.66
C PRO A 212 -7.35 14.28 25.57
N LEU A 213 -6.92 13.02 25.76
CA LEU A 213 -7.09 11.97 24.75
C LEU A 213 -8.53 11.48 24.68
N ASP A 214 -9.27 11.45 25.79
CA ASP A 214 -10.71 11.15 25.74
C ASP A 214 -11.48 12.24 24.99
N ARG A 215 -11.10 13.51 25.17
CA ARG A 215 -11.70 14.65 24.44
C ARG A 215 -11.42 14.58 22.95
N VAL A 216 -10.16 14.32 22.56
CA VAL A 216 -9.76 14.14 21.15
C VAL A 216 -10.45 12.93 20.52
N ALA A 217 -10.54 11.80 21.24
CA ALA A 217 -11.30 10.65 20.77
C ALA A 217 -12.81 10.93 20.64
N GLY A 218 -13.36 11.81 21.50
CA GLY A 218 -14.72 12.35 21.37
C GLY A 218 -14.92 13.08 20.05
N GLU A 219 -14.09 14.10 19.78
CA GLU A 219 -14.18 14.91 18.55
C GLU A 219 -13.96 14.08 17.27
N ILE A 220 -13.07 13.08 17.31
CA ILE A 220 -12.91 12.12 16.21
C ILE A 220 -14.19 11.28 16.04
N SER A 221 -14.75 10.74 17.13
CA SER A 221 -15.98 9.94 17.07
C SER A 221 -17.23 10.72 16.65
N ASP A 222 -17.31 12.01 16.99
CA ASP A 222 -18.40 12.88 16.55
C ASP A 222 -18.42 12.98 15.00
N ASP A 223 -17.26 13.20 14.38
CA ASP A 223 -17.06 13.30 12.93
C ASP A 223 -17.19 11.94 12.22
N ALA A 224 -16.55 10.88 12.73
CA ALA A 224 -16.50 9.57 12.10
C ALA A 224 -16.54 8.40 13.10
N ILE A 225 -17.42 7.43 12.84
CA ILE A 225 -17.45 6.12 13.51
C ILE A 225 -16.62 5.10 12.75
N LEU A 226 -16.71 5.08 11.43
CA LEU A 226 -15.85 4.24 10.57
C LEU A 226 -14.62 5.05 10.15
N LEU A 227 -13.46 4.67 10.69
CA LEU A 227 -12.18 5.32 10.42
C LEU A 227 -11.33 4.42 9.53
N CYS A 228 -11.06 4.88 8.30
CA CYS A 228 -10.22 4.22 7.31
C CYS A 228 -8.84 4.91 7.28
N LEU A 229 -7.80 4.23 7.77
CA LEU A 229 -6.43 4.74 7.84
C LEU A 229 -5.55 4.10 6.76
N ASP A 230 -5.17 4.87 5.75
CA ASP A 230 -4.22 4.43 4.74
C ASP A 230 -2.78 4.50 5.29
N GLU A 231 -1.92 3.59 4.84
CA GLU A 231 -0.50 3.54 5.20
C GLU A 231 -0.20 3.52 6.71
N PHE A 232 -0.93 2.72 7.49
CA PHE A 232 -0.75 2.62 8.94
C PHE A 232 0.67 2.12 9.30
N MET A 233 1.55 3.05 9.67
CA MET A 233 2.96 2.79 9.95
C MET A 233 3.49 3.67 11.07
N VAL A 234 3.77 3.07 12.23
CA VAL A 234 4.27 3.75 13.42
C VAL A 234 5.80 3.67 13.47
N THR A 235 6.47 4.82 13.51
CA THR A 235 7.94 4.95 13.55
C THR A 235 8.44 5.84 14.69
N ASP A 236 7.63 6.78 15.18
CA ASP A 236 7.99 7.68 16.30
C ASP A 236 7.50 7.17 17.67
N VAL A 237 8.21 7.57 18.73
CA VAL A 237 7.93 7.17 20.12
C VAL A 237 6.76 7.94 20.75
N ALA A 238 6.59 9.23 20.45
CA ALA A 238 5.45 9.99 20.96
C ALA A 238 4.15 9.49 20.31
N ASP A 239 4.18 9.20 19.01
CA ASP A 239 3.06 8.57 18.30
C ASP A 239 2.71 7.20 18.91
N ALA A 240 3.68 6.32 19.12
CA ALA A 240 3.46 5.01 19.73
C ALA A 240 2.79 5.10 21.12
N LEU A 241 3.23 6.04 21.97
CA LEU A 241 2.66 6.27 23.29
C LEU A 241 1.25 6.87 23.24
N ILE A 242 0.96 7.73 22.27
CA ILE A 242 -0.36 8.32 22.06
C ILE A 242 -1.36 7.26 21.58
N LEU A 243 -0.99 6.45 20.58
CA LEU A 243 -1.88 5.50 19.92
C LEU A 243 -2.53 4.50 20.89
N ASN A 244 -1.75 3.91 21.80
CA ASN A 244 -2.25 2.94 22.78
C ASN A 244 -3.40 3.51 23.62
N ARG A 245 -3.22 4.73 24.15
CA ARG A 245 -4.29 5.42 24.88
C ARG A 245 -5.42 5.85 23.94
N LEU A 246 -5.11 6.56 22.86
CA LEU A 246 -6.09 7.11 21.93
C LEU A 246 -7.05 6.04 21.41
N PHE A 247 -6.54 4.93 20.89
CA PHE A 247 -7.37 3.88 20.33
C PHE A 247 -8.20 3.16 21.39
N ARG A 248 -7.75 3.09 22.64
CA ARG A 248 -8.59 2.62 23.75
C ARG A 248 -9.81 3.53 23.95
N HIS A 249 -9.66 4.85 23.88
CA HIS A 249 -10.80 5.79 23.93
C HIS A 249 -11.67 5.73 22.67
N LEU A 250 -11.07 5.58 21.48
CA LEU A 250 -11.80 5.45 20.21
C LEU A 250 -12.66 4.17 20.21
N PHE A 251 -12.09 3.00 20.50
CA PHE A 251 -12.84 1.75 20.56
C PHE A 251 -13.94 1.79 21.63
N ASN A 252 -13.67 2.41 22.79
CA ASN A 252 -14.65 2.64 23.86
C ASN A 252 -15.81 3.60 23.45
N LYS A 253 -15.68 4.32 22.33
CA LYS A 253 -16.71 5.19 21.73
C LYS A 253 -17.33 4.57 20.47
N GLY A 254 -17.12 3.28 20.24
CA GLY A 254 -17.71 2.52 19.13
C GLY A 254 -16.96 2.60 17.79
N ILE A 255 -15.76 3.20 17.74
CA ILE A 255 -14.99 3.32 16.48
C ILE A 255 -14.70 1.95 15.86
N ILE A 256 -14.90 1.86 14.55
CA ILE A 256 -14.54 0.73 13.70
C ILE A 256 -13.34 1.17 12.85
N LEU A 257 -12.23 0.46 12.97
CA LEU A 257 -10.98 0.78 12.25
C LEU A 257 -10.82 -0.12 11.02
N VAL A 258 -10.73 0.48 9.85
CA VAL A 258 -10.15 -0.16 8.67
C VAL A 258 -8.76 0.43 8.45
N ALA A 259 -7.75 -0.38 8.19
CA ALA A 259 -6.38 0.09 8.00
C ALA A 259 -5.64 -0.71 6.94
N THR A 260 -4.84 -0.04 6.10
CA THR A 260 -3.86 -0.68 5.20
C THR A 260 -2.46 -0.58 5.80
N SER A 261 -1.59 -1.57 5.59
CA SER A 261 -0.17 -1.45 5.97
C SER A 261 0.78 -2.31 5.14
N ASN A 262 2.05 -1.90 5.10
CA ASN A 262 3.16 -2.71 4.60
C ASN A 262 3.80 -3.60 5.70
N ARG A 263 3.19 -3.67 6.90
CA ARG A 263 3.66 -4.48 8.05
C ARG A 263 2.50 -5.23 8.70
N ALA A 264 2.76 -6.45 9.17
CA ALA A 264 1.86 -7.16 10.07
C ALA A 264 1.74 -6.42 11.42
N PRO A 265 0.64 -6.58 12.19
CA PRO A 265 0.46 -5.90 13.49
C PRO A 265 1.62 -6.10 14.47
N ASP A 266 2.17 -7.32 14.56
CA ASP A 266 3.29 -7.65 15.46
C ASP A 266 4.62 -6.97 15.05
N ASN A 267 4.69 -6.47 13.81
CA ASN A 267 5.87 -5.82 13.24
C ASN A 267 5.69 -4.28 13.18
N LEU A 268 4.55 -3.73 13.61
CA LEU A 268 4.36 -2.29 13.83
C LEU A 268 5.26 -1.82 14.98
N TYR A 269 6.00 -0.72 14.79
CA TYR A 269 6.93 -0.15 15.78
C TYR A 269 8.04 -1.13 16.25
N GLU A 270 8.37 -2.13 15.44
CA GLU A 270 9.43 -3.09 15.69
C GLU A 270 10.80 -2.40 15.82
N GLY A 271 11.59 -2.80 16.82
CA GLY A 271 12.85 -2.11 17.18
C GLY A 271 12.67 -0.72 17.81
N GLY A 272 11.43 -0.24 17.99
CA GLY A 272 11.11 1.04 18.59
C GLY A 272 11.46 1.16 20.08
N LEU A 273 11.73 2.39 20.52
CA LEU A 273 12.07 2.70 21.91
C LEU A 273 10.90 2.41 22.83
N GLN A 274 11.12 1.67 23.91
CA GLN A 274 10.07 1.25 24.87
C GLN A 274 8.90 0.49 24.20
N ARG A 275 9.19 -0.37 23.21
CA ARG A 275 8.24 -1.24 22.49
C ARG A 275 7.18 -1.90 23.38
N ASP A 276 7.53 -2.30 24.60
CA ASP A 276 6.62 -2.94 25.56
C ASP A 276 5.38 -2.08 25.90
N LEU A 277 5.52 -0.75 25.87
CA LEU A 277 4.41 0.20 26.07
C LEU A 277 3.46 0.29 24.86
N PHE A 278 3.86 -0.25 23.71
CA PHE A 278 3.07 -0.32 22.48
C PHE A 278 2.42 -1.70 22.26
N LEU A 279 2.92 -2.77 22.90
CA LEU A 279 2.31 -4.11 22.81
C LEU A 279 0.80 -4.15 23.19
N PRO A 280 0.29 -3.38 24.18
CA PRO A 280 -1.15 -3.34 24.46
C PRO A 280 -1.99 -2.73 23.33
N PHE A 281 -1.41 -1.84 22.50
CA PHE A 281 -2.07 -1.36 21.29
C PHE A 281 -2.21 -2.48 20.26
N ILE A 282 -1.15 -3.26 20.03
CA ILE A 282 -1.17 -4.40 19.09
C ILE A 282 -2.21 -5.45 19.54
N ALA A 283 -2.32 -5.69 20.85
CA ALA A 283 -3.35 -6.56 21.41
C ALA A 283 -4.77 -6.02 21.16
N ALA A 284 -5.04 -4.75 21.47
CA ALA A 284 -6.35 -4.13 21.23
C ALA A 284 -6.72 -4.07 19.73
N LEU A 285 -5.73 -3.83 18.86
CA LEU A 285 -5.88 -3.86 17.40
C LEU A 285 -6.32 -5.25 16.91
N LYS A 286 -5.66 -6.32 17.39
CA LYS A 286 -6.03 -7.72 17.09
C LYS A 286 -7.37 -8.15 17.71
N GLU A 287 -7.75 -7.58 18.84
CA GLU A 287 -9.06 -7.81 19.45
C GLU A 287 -10.17 -7.18 18.60
N ARG A 288 -9.97 -5.95 18.14
CA ARG A 288 -11.00 -5.11 17.51
C ARG A 288 -11.06 -5.18 15.98
N CYS A 289 -10.03 -5.70 15.32
CA CYS A 289 -9.99 -5.91 13.86
C CYS A 289 -9.78 -7.39 13.51
N VAL A 290 -10.37 -7.83 12.40
CA VAL A 290 -9.87 -9.00 11.65
C VAL A 290 -8.51 -8.61 11.05
N VAL A 291 -7.53 -9.51 11.10
CA VAL A 291 -6.19 -9.28 10.54
C VAL A 291 -6.05 -10.13 9.29
N HIS A 292 -5.92 -9.49 8.13
CA HIS A 292 -5.89 -10.15 6.83
C HIS A 292 -4.60 -9.83 6.08
N GLU A 293 -3.91 -10.86 5.60
CA GLU A 293 -2.76 -10.72 4.72
C GLU A 293 -3.22 -10.88 3.27
N ILE A 294 -2.89 -9.92 2.40
CA ILE A 294 -3.25 -10.03 0.98
C ILE A 294 -2.53 -11.18 0.28
N GLY A 295 -1.37 -11.64 0.76
CA GLY A 295 -0.63 -12.80 0.22
C GLY A 295 -0.02 -12.63 -1.18
N SER A 296 -0.52 -11.68 -2.00
CA SER A 296 -0.09 -11.45 -3.37
C SER A 296 1.41 -11.16 -3.51
N SER A 297 2.04 -11.85 -4.46
CA SER A 297 3.41 -11.58 -4.92
C SER A 297 3.47 -10.60 -6.10
N VAL A 298 2.31 -10.10 -6.56
CA VAL A 298 2.18 -9.22 -7.72
C VAL A 298 2.30 -7.75 -7.29
N ASP A 299 3.24 -7.04 -7.91
CA ASP A 299 3.35 -5.59 -7.81
C ASP A 299 2.66 -4.98 -9.05
N TYR A 300 1.37 -4.65 -8.91
CA TYR A 300 0.51 -4.20 -10.02
C TYR A 300 1.00 -2.90 -10.68
N ARG A 301 1.83 -2.11 -9.99
CA ARG A 301 2.49 -0.91 -10.55
C ARG A 301 3.46 -1.24 -11.69
N LYS A 302 3.87 -2.51 -11.81
CA LYS A 302 4.71 -3.02 -12.91
C LYS A 302 3.89 -3.54 -14.10
N MET A 303 2.56 -3.68 -13.95
CA MET A 303 1.65 -4.11 -15.03
C MET A 303 1.15 -2.92 -15.86
N THR A 304 1.10 -1.72 -15.27
CA THR A 304 0.98 -0.47 -16.04
C THR A 304 2.25 -0.24 -16.86
N SER A 305 2.16 -0.45 -18.18
CA SER A 305 3.28 -0.52 -19.13
C SER A 305 4.07 0.78 -19.30
N GLY A 306 4.98 1.06 -18.37
CA GLY A 306 6.18 1.83 -18.65
C GLY A 306 7.14 1.00 -19.49
N GLU A 307 6.94 0.93 -20.81
CA GLU A 307 7.70 0.07 -21.73
C GLU A 307 9.20 0.43 -21.84
N GLN A 308 9.64 1.52 -21.21
CA GLN A 308 11.04 1.94 -21.10
C GLN A 308 11.35 2.31 -19.65
N GLY A 309 12.50 1.88 -19.13
CA GLY A 309 12.85 2.01 -17.72
C GLY A 309 12.92 3.47 -17.24
N PHE A 310 12.13 3.81 -16.22
CA PHE A 310 12.01 5.17 -15.66
C PHE A 310 13.27 5.71 -14.94
N TYR A 311 14.29 4.88 -14.71
CA TYR A 311 15.51 5.28 -14.03
C TYR A 311 16.75 4.66 -14.69
N LEU A 312 17.87 5.36 -14.58
CA LEU A 312 19.15 5.00 -15.20
C LEU A 312 20.23 4.92 -14.11
N VAL A 313 21.04 3.86 -14.13
CA VAL A 313 22.09 3.63 -13.14
C VAL A 313 23.42 3.42 -13.85
N GLY A 314 24.35 4.37 -13.68
CA GLY A 314 25.66 4.35 -14.32
C GLY A 314 26.37 5.69 -14.23
N ARG A 315 27.51 5.81 -14.91
CA ARG A 315 28.20 7.08 -15.14
C ARG A 315 27.92 7.57 -16.56
N ASP A 316 28.07 8.87 -16.78
CA ASP A 316 28.06 9.51 -18.10
C ASP A 316 26.75 9.40 -18.91
N LEU A 317 25.68 8.87 -18.29
CA LEU A 317 24.34 8.72 -18.88
C LEU A 317 23.60 10.05 -19.11
N SER A 318 24.18 11.18 -18.67
CA SER A 318 23.69 12.54 -18.88
C SER A 318 23.29 12.86 -20.32
N GLY A 319 24.10 12.43 -21.31
CA GLY A 319 23.81 12.66 -22.73
C GLY A 319 22.56 11.91 -23.20
N PHE A 320 22.43 10.64 -22.81
CA PHE A 320 21.26 9.81 -23.10
C PHE A 320 20.00 10.31 -22.37
N LEU A 321 20.13 10.78 -21.12
CA LEU A 321 19.02 11.38 -20.38
C LEU A 321 18.52 12.67 -21.03
N LYS A 322 19.43 13.51 -21.57
CA LYS A 322 19.08 14.72 -22.34
C LYS A 322 18.47 14.37 -23.70
N GLN A 323 18.93 13.32 -24.37
CA GLN A 323 18.28 12.79 -25.58
C GLN A 323 16.86 12.29 -25.30
N LYS A 324 16.64 11.58 -24.17
CA LYS A 324 15.31 11.15 -23.73
C LYS A 324 14.40 12.31 -23.37
N PHE A 325 14.92 13.36 -22.73
CA PHE A 325 14.17 14.60 -22.50
C PHE A 325 13.76 15.29 -23.81
N GLN A 326 14.65 15.35 -24.81
CA GLN A 326 14.29 15.89 -26.14
C GLN A 326 13.20 15.04 -26.83
N GLN A 327 13.23 13.71 -26.68
CA GLN A 327 12.17 12.82 -27.18
C GLN A 327 10.81 13.09 -26.49
N LEU A 328 10.81 13.42 -25.19
CA LEU A 328 9.59 13.71 -24.43
C LEU A 328 8.97 15.07 -24.81
N ILE A 329 9.77 16.09 -25.09
CA ILE A 329 9.25 17.42 -25.49
C ILE A 329 8.98 17.54 -27.00
N GLY A 330 9.45 16.59 -27.81
CA GLY A 330 9.26 16.58 -29.27
C GLY A 330 9.91 17.78 -29.94
N GLU A 331 9.11 18.53 -30.70
CA GLU A 331 9.52 19.78 -31.38
C GLU A 331 9.63 20.99 -30.42
N GLY A 332 9.33 20.82 -29.13
CA GLY A 332 9.43 21.88 -28.14
C GLY A 332 10.87 22.29 -27.85
N THR A 333 11.18 23.59 -27.96
CA THR A 333 12.45 24.15 -27.49
C THR A 333 12.44 24.24 -25.96
N ALA A 334 13.29 23.46 -25.30
CA ALA A 334 13.49 23.56 -23.86
C ALA A 334 14.10 24.91 -23.48
N THR A 335 13.44 25.65 -22.59
CA THR A 335 13.90 26.96 -22.09
C THR A 335 13.80 27.04 -20.57
N PRO A 336 14.57 27.91 -19.89
CA PRO A 336 14.34 28.20 -18.49
C PRO A 336 12.94 28.76 -18.27
N GLN A 337 12.25 28.29 -17.23
CA GLN A 337 10.91 28.75 -16.89
C GLN A 337 10.78 29.05 -15.40
N GLU A 338 9.79 29.86 -15.02
CA GLU A 338 9.40 30.05 -13.63
C GLU A 338 8.08 29.33 -13.33
N VAL A 339 7.91 28.89 -12.08
CA VAL A 339 6.66 28.37 -11.51
C VAL A 339 6.36 29.14 -10.23
N GLU A 340 5.13 29.63 -10.10
CA GLU A 340 4.63 30.13 -8.83
C GLU A 340 4.18 28.94 -7.97
N LEU A 341 4.76 28.84 -6.78
CA LEU A 341 4.51 27.82 -5.79
C LEU A 341 3.54 28.34 -4.72
N VAL A 342 3.18 27.45 -3.80
CA VAL A 342 2.31 27.78 -2.66
C VAL A 342 2.91 28.92 -1.82
N MET A 343 2.03 29.82 -1.35
CA MET A 343 2.37 31.08 -0.66
C MET A 343 3.22 32.09 -1.48
N GLY A 344 3.13 32.07 -2.82
CA GLY A 344 3.75 33.08 -3.69
C GLY A 344 5.27 32.96 -3.79
N ARG A 345 5.83 31.82 -3.37
CA ARG A 345 7.23 31.47 -3.65
C ARG A 345 7.39 31.22 -5.15
N LYS A 346 8.59 31.42 -5.68
CA LYS A 346 8.91 31.15 -7.09
C LYS A 346 10.01 30.09 -7.19
N LEU A 347 9.82 29.11 -8.07
CA LEU A 347 10.82 28.10 -8.42
C LEU A 347 11.26 28.31 -9.85
N GLN A 348 12.58 28.40 -10.03
CA GLN A 348 13.22 28.40 -11.35
C GLN A 348 13.38 26.95 -11.82
N VAL A 349 12.91 26.69 -13.04
CA VAL A 349 13.02 25.43 -13.78
C VAL A 349 14.16 25.61 -14.77
N PRO A 350 15.28 24.88 -14.66
CA PRO A 350 16.44 25.08 -15.52
C PRO A 350 16.14 24.91 -17.01
N LEU A 351 15.32 23.90 -17.34
CA LEU A 351 14.83 23.62 -18.68
C LEU A 351 13.42 23.02 -18.62
N GLY A 352 12.46 23.59 -19.37
CA GLY A 352 11.11 23.05 -19.50
C GLY A 352 10.48 23.38 -20.84
N ALA A 353 9.68 22.45 -21.36
CA ALA A 353 8.84 22.60 -22.55
C ALA A 353 7.74 21.51 -22.54
N ASN A 354 6.59 21.78 -23.19
CA ASN A 354 5.53 20.79 -23.44
C ASN A 354 5.19 19.88 -22.25
N GLY A 355 4.91 20.48 -21.09
CA GLY A 355 4.53 19.76 -19.86
C GLY A 355 5.63 18.91 -19.22
N CYS A 356 6.86 18.93 -19.76
CA CYS A 356 8.03 18.28 -19.19
C CYS A 356 9.02 19.32 -18.63
N ALA A 357 9.67 18.99 -17.50
CA ALA A 357 10.77 19.79 -16.94
C ALA A 357 11.97 18.92 -16.55
N TYR A 358 13.17 19.50 -16.65
CA TYR A 358 14.46 18.88 -16.40
C TYR A 358 15.20 19.62 -15.29
N PHE A 359 15.67 18.88 -14.29
CA PHE A 359 16.36 19.41 -13.11
C PHE A 359 17.62 18.59 -12.79
N PRO A 360 18.73 19.24 -12.41
CA PRO A 360 19.73 18.62 -11.56
C PRO A 360 19.12 18.28 -10.19
N PHE A 361 19.51 17.15 -9.59
CA PHE A 361 19.01 16.70 -8.29
C PHE A 361 19.15 17.77 -7.20
N GLU A 362 20.30 18.43 -7.13
CA GLU A 362 20.63 19.46 -6.14
C GLU A 362 19.63 20.64 -6.20
N GLU A 363 19.18 21.01 -7.40
CA GLU A 363 18.26 22.12 -7.62
C GLU A 363 16.83 21.87 -7.13
N LEU A 364 16.47 20.61 -6.84
CA LEU A 364 15.12 20.22 -6.43
C LEU A 364 15.08 19.52 -5.05
N CYS A 365 16.13 18.76 -4.73
CA CYS A 365 16.22 17.93 -3.53
C CYS A 365 17.28 18.39 -2.51
N ASP A 366 18.20 19.31 -2.86
CA ASP A 366 19.03 20.00 -1.86
C ASP A 366 18.49 21.38 -1.45
N ARG A 367 17.62 21.97 -2.27
CA ARG A 367 16.84 23.16 -1.89
C ARG A 367 15.78 22.86 -0.81
N PRO A 368 15.40 23.84 0.04
CA PRO A 368 14.34 23.68 1.03
C PRO A 368 12.95 23.76 0.37
N LEU A 369 12.58 22.67 -0.30
CA LEU A 369 11.25 22.43 -0.86
C LEU A 369 10.53 21.33 -0.06
N GLY A 370 9.21 21.41 0.03
CA GLY A 370 8.34 20.40 0.64
C GLY A 370 7.20 19.97 -0.28
N ALA A 371 6.34 19.05 0.18
CA ALA A 371 5.26 18.46 -0.64
C ALA A 371 4.41 19.52 -1.37
N ALA A 372 3.96 20.57 -0.68
CA ALA A 372 3.17 21.67 -1.26
C ALA A 372 3.91 22.44 -2.37
N ASP A 373 5.24 22.55 -2.32
CA ASP A 373 6.04 23.13 -3.40
C ASP A 373 6.07 22.18 -4.61
N TYR A 374 6.23 20.87 -4.37
CA TYR A 374 6.21 19.87 -5.43
C TYR A 374 4.84 19.77 -6.12
N PHE A 375 3.72 19.87 -5.39
CA PHE A 375 2.38 20.00 -5.99
C PHE A 375 2.22 21.27 -6.84
N GLY A 376 2.87 22.38 -6.48
CA GLY A 376 2.94 23.57 -7.34
C GLY A 376 3.65 23.30 -8.67
N LEU A 377 4.71 22.49 -8.64
CA LEU A 377 5.46 22.06 -9.82
C LEU A 377 4.65 21.09 -10.70
N PHE A 378 4.03 20.05 -10.11
CA PHE A 378 3.26 19.04 -10.85
C PHE A 378 2.05 19.63 -11.58
N LYS A 379 1.41 20.67 -11.02
CA LYS A 379 0.30 21.40 -11.67
C LYS A 379 0.68 22.09 -12.99
N LYS A 380 1.97 22.25 -13.28
CA LYS A 380 2.50 22.77 -14.56
C LYS A 380 3.22 21.71 -15.40
N PHE A 381 3.81 20.70 -14.77
CA PHE A 381 4.60 19.67 -15.45
C PHE A 381 4.14 18.26 -15.07
N HIS A 382 3.57 17.54 -16.05
CA HIS A 382 3.17 16.13 -15.90
C HIS A 382 4.36 15.16 -15.95
N THR A 383 5.55 15.62 -16.33
CA THR A 383 6.75 14.79 -16.42
C THR A 383 7.98 15.54 -15.92
N LEU A 384 8.73 14.90 -15.02
CA LEU A 384 9.98 15.42 -14.48
C LEU A 384 11.13 14.49 -14.83
N VAL A 385 12.24 15.07 -15.28
CA VAL A 385 13.51 14.39 -15.53
C VAL A 385 14.53 14.91 -14.51
N LEU A 386 15.09 14.00 -13.71
CA LEU A 386 16.00 14.35 -12.60
C LEU A 386 17.39 13.77 -12.87
N GLU A 387 18.38 14.64 -13.09
CA GLU A 387 19.79 14.30 -13.36
C GLU A 387 20.59 14.24 -12.06
N GLY A 388 21.51 13.26 -11.93
CA GLY A 388 22.52 13.27 -10.86
C GLY A 388 22.03 12.86 -9.46
N ILE A 389 21.03 11.98 -9.36
CA ILE A 389 20.58 11.43 -8.07
C ILE A 389 21.76 10.73 -7.37
N PRO A 390 22.17 11.15 -6.15
CA PRO A 390 23.33 10.59 -5.46
C PRO A 390 23.02 9.24 -4.80
N ILE A 391 24.06 8.47 -4.49
CA ILE A 391 23.92 7.34 -3.56
C ILE A 391 23.62 7.90 -2.17
N PHE A 392 22.48 7.50 -1.59
CA PHE A 392 22.05 8.00 -0.28
C PHE A 392 22.82 7.36 0.88
N GLY A 393 23.08 8.17 1.90
CA GLY A 393 23.78 7.79 3.12
C GLY A 393 23.55 8.81 4.24
N LEU A 394 24.28 8.67 5.35
CA LEU A 394 24.04 9.52 6.54
C LEU A 394 24.27 11.02 6.30
N HIS A 395 25.15 11.38 5.36
CA HIS A 395 25.52 12.77 5.07
C HIS A 395 24.49 13.54 4.22
N ASN A 396 23.68 12.85 3.41
CA ASN A 396 22.66 13.47 2.53
C ASN A 396 21.22 13.06 2.91
N LYS A 397 20.99 12.61 4.16
CA LYS A 397 19.69 12.15 4.67
C LYS A 397 18.53 13.15 4.45
N ALA A 398 18.80 14.46 4.53
CA ALA A 398 17.78 15.49 4.28
C ALA A 398 17.35 15.55 2.80
N ALA A 399 18.29 15.34 1.88
CA ALA A 399 18.01 15.27 0.45
C ALA A 399 17.30 13.96 0.08
N ALA A 400 17.71 12.85 0.69
CA ALA A 400 17.01 11.56 0.58
C ALA A 400 15.54 11.67 1.00
N HIS A 401 15.24 12.35 2.11
CA HIS A 401 13.86 12.58 2.56
C HIS A 401 13.07 13.43 1.56
N ARG A 402 13.64 14.53 1.04
CA ARG A 402 12.98 15.37 0.04
C ARG A 402 12.76 14.65 -1.29
N PHE A 403 13.68 13.79 -1.69
CA PHE A 403 13.51 12.91 -2.86
C PHE A 403 12.37 11.90 -2.66
N VAL A 404 12.23 11.32 -1.47
CA VAL A 404 11.03 10.51 -1.14
C VAL A 404 9.77 11.37 -1.23
N THR A 405 9.75 12.57 -0.66
CA THR A 405 8.60 13.50 -0.74
C THR A 405 8.31 14.03 -2.16
N LEU A 406 9.27 13.93 -3.09
CA LEU A 406 9.09 14.26 -4.51
C LEU A 406 8.45 13.11 -5.30
N VAL A 407 8.85 11.87 -5.01
CA VAL A 407 8.40 10.66 -5.73
C VAL A 407 7.10 10.09 -5.13
N ASP A 408 6.92 10.27 -3.82
CA ASP A 408 5.72 9.94 -3.05
C ASP A 408 5.21 11.23 -2.33
N PRO A 409 4.63 12.18 -3.08
CA PRO A 409 4.09 13.41 -2.51
C PRO A 409 2.73 13.12 -1.87
N LYS A 410 2.62 13.30 -0.55
CA LYS A 410 1.36 13.13 0.20
C LYS A 410 0.57 14.44 0.17
N GLU A 411 -0.67 14.38 -0.34
CA GLU A 411 -1.59 15.53 -0.55
C GLU A 411 -2.66 15.64 0.56
#